data_AF-A0A178GSY6-F1
#
_entry.id   AF-A0A178GSY6-F1
#
_cell.length_a   1.000
_cell.length_b   1.000
_cell.length_c   1.000
_cell.angle_alpha   90.00
_cell.angle_beta   90.00
_cell.angle_gamma   90.00
#
_symmetry.space_group_name_H-M   'P 1'
#
loop_
_entity.id
_entity.type
_entity.pdbx_description
1 polymer ?
#
loop_
_entity_poly.entity_id
_entity_poly.type
_entity_poly.pdbx_seq_one_letter_code
_entity_poly.pdbx_strand_id
1 'polypeptide(L)'
;MSKENNKKFILIVLLGATSATILFMTGVVKPKTLHIIVAGTILIAVTFAAWYVTHKSSNETERKMYQVNDGYINELQKEFNDISFKRLEEVKGTYVTNPENISTYNDSRIFKETQVKRILSSGCAPFVSEAVKSKLSYFSQKEDKDQIYKLDNAQDLQPGERYAIQNIGHATQLIQVPGFNILTDPVFNNLSRLLYPEKTESHPSIEKLPKIDVIIISHNHRDHVDRRSLQKLLEHYETKHWPQPKVFVPMGDKKLFENFGFNQIEEVEWYTKISVTKDIDGTNKTVNFVSIPADHRSGRHGIDHHKSLVTGWVINPEQEDVIFKFSGDTRSLTDENQQATDAVLWNEIRHKKVNQGKNDENIEVPDIICLEPSGPNYTRCDMDITHQSTSYSALLKFIEAKNLAKLSEKSPQEFLEKMQTVMMHHNKFELGPDRFNEGLFVLKKLLKYLDLNEKDLNRELARQKEKLEQNLDKKRLKENTPFTSRPIIATLPRQTSLLVRAKDFIIKELKEVTEKLEGIDKEQMKGYLIENTIFPKIGERLNDEQVVNSKFDVESVQKYSGKSSGHSQINCY
;
A
#
# COMPACT_ATOMS: atom_id res chain seq x y z
N MET A 1 30.10 39.62 -20.15
CA MET A 1 30.28 40.59 -19.04
C MET A 1 28.96 41.33 -18.89
N SER A 2 28.29 41.49 -17.75
CA SER A 2 28.63 41.21 -16.35
C SER A 2 27.37 40.75 -15.58
N LYS A 3 27.55 39.77 -14.70
CA LYS A 3 26.62 39.32 -13.66
C LYS A 3 26.63 40.34 -12.51
N GLU A 4 25.90 41.45 -12.61
CA GLU A 4 25.90 42.45 -11.51
C GLU A 4 24.54 42.96 -11.01
N ASN A 5 23.41 42.63 -11.65
CA ASN A 5 22.12 43.23 -11.24
C ASN A 5 21.32 42.46 -10.18
N ASN A 6 21.62 41.18 -9.90
CA ASN A 6 20.85 40.43 -8.90
C ASN A 6 21.31 40.65 -7.44
N LYS A 7 22.54 41.13 -7.21
CA LYS A 7 23.01 41.41 -5.83
C LYS A 7 22.55 42.76 -5.30
N LYS A 8 22.35 43.77 -6.18
CA LYS A 8 21.88 45.10 -5.77
C LYS A 8 20.42 45.07 -5.30
N PHE A 9 19.55 44.27 -5.93
CA PHE A 9 18.15 44.17 -5.52
C PHE A 9 17.96 43.45 -4.18
N ILE A 10 18.69 42.35 -3.95
CA ILE A 10 18.65 41.64 -2.66
C ILE A 10 19.19 42.51 -1.53
N LEU A 11 20.24 43.29 -1.78
CA LEU A 11 20.81 44.22 -0.79
C LEU A 11 19.85 45.38 -0.45
N ILE A 12 19.11 45.90 -1.43
CA ILE A 12 18.09 46.95 -1.20
C ILE A 12 16.89 46.39 -0.41
N VAL A 13 16.49 45.13 -0.66
CA VAL A 13 15.39 44.48 0.08
C VAL A 13 15.79 44.18 1.54
N LEU A 14 17.04 43.74 1.77
CA LEU A 14 17.58 43.55 3.13
C LEU A 14 17.75 44.88 3.89
N LEU A 15 18.17 45.95 3.21
CA LEU A 15 18.23 47.31 3.78
C LEU A 15 16.82 47.86 4.09
N GLY A 16 15.82 47.58 3.25
CA GLY A 16 14.43 47.98 3.50
C GLY A 16 13.79 47.25 4.69
N ALA A 17 14.05 45.95 4.83
CA ALA A 17 13.56 45.14 5.95
C ALA A 17 14.26 45.46 7.28
N THR A 18 15.57 45.77 7.25
CA THR A 18 16.30 46.22 8.44
C THR A 18 15.91 47.64 8.85
N SER A 19 15.67 48.55 7.90
CA SER A 19 15.19 49.91 8.19
C SER A 19 13.80 49.91 8.84
N ALA A 20 12.88 49.07 8.38
CA ALA A 20 11.54 48.93 8.96
C ALA A 20 11.59 48.37 10.40
N THR A 21 12.51 47.44 10.67
CA THR A 21 12.71 46.86 12.00
C THR A 21 13.39 47.85 12.96
N ILE A 22 14.31 48.69 12.48
CA ILE A 22 14.99 49.73 13.29
C ILE A 22 14.02 50.89 13.62
N LEU A 23 13.15 51.29 12.70
CA LEU A 23 12.15 52.34 12.94
C LEU A 23 11.02 51.92 13.89
N PHE A 24 10.75 50.62 14.01
CA PHE A 24 9.79 50.11 15.02
C PHE A 24 10.34 50.17 16.45
N MET A 25 11.68 50.19 16.63
CA MET A 25 12.30 50.21 17.95
C MET A 25 12.53 51.62 18.54
N THR A 26 12.45 52.70 17.75
CA THR A 26 12.75 54.07 18.24
C THR A 26 11.55 54.99 18.41
N GLY A 27 10.32 54.48 18.31
CA GLY A 27 9.12 55.14 18.86
C GLY A 27 8.72 56.51 18.29
N VAL A 28 9.25 56.96 17.16
CA VAL A 28 8.88 58.27 16.57
C VAL A 28 8.69 58.15 15.06
N VAL A 29 7.47 57.85 14.63
CA VAL A 29 7.05 58.04 13.23
C VAL A 29 5.67 58.67 13.20
N LYS A 30 5.55 59.86 12.58
CA LYS A 30 4.25 60.52 12.36
C LYS A 30 3.39 59.67 11.40
N PRO A 31 2.06 59.57 11.64
CA PRO A 31 1.18 58.61 10.95
C PRO A 31 1.15 58.73 9.42
N LYS A 32 1.44 59.93 8.86
CA LYS A 32 1.50 60.13 7.40
C LYS A 32 2.68 59.42 6.73
N THR A 33 3.80 59.22 7.41
CA THR A 33 4.99 58.56 6.84
C THR A 33 4.81 57.04 6.77
N LEU A 34 4.06 56.47 7.72
CA LEU A 34 3.76 55.03 7.76
C LEU A 34 2.84 54.60 6.60
N HIS A 35 1.86 55.44 6.23
CA HIS A 35 0.98 55.16 5.09
C HIS A 35 1.73 55.14 3.75
N ILE A 36 2.71 56.01 3.56
CA ILE A 36 3.51 56.06 2.33
C ILE A 36 4.41 54.81 2.21
N ILE A 37 5.00 54.37 3.32
CA ILE A 37 5.83 53.17 3.34
C ILE A 37 4.98 51.92 3.08
N VAL A 38 3.84 51.77 3.77
CA VAL A 38 2.94 50.61 3.57
C VAL A 38 2.38 50.58 2.15
N ALA A 39 1.99 51.73 1.58
CA ALA A 39 1.54 51.81 0.20
C ALA A 39 2.65 51.44 -0.80
N GLY A 40 3.90 51.86 -0.54
CA GLY A 40 5.06 51.49 -1.34
C GLY A 40 5.36 49.98 -1.31
N THR A 41 5.28 49.34 -0.14
CA THR A 41 5.50 47.90 0.00
C THR A 41 4.40 47.07 -0.68
N ILE A 42 3.15 47.52 -0.58
CA ILE A 42 2.01 46.88 -1.27
C ILE A 42 2.16 47.03 -2.78
N LEU A 43 2.56 48.21 -3.27
CA LEU A 43 2.74 48.44 -4.70
C LEU A 43 3.87 47.55 -5.26
N ILE A 44 4.99 47.41 -4.55
CA ILE A 44 6.10 46.53 -4.93
C ILE A 44 5.64 45.06 -4.95
N ALA A 45 4.88 44.62 -3.94
CA ALA A 45 4.34 43.26 -3.88
C ALA A 45 3.34 42.97 -5.02
N VAL A 46 2.49 43.95 -5.37
CA VAL A 46 1.54 43.84 -6.49
C VAL A 46 2.27 43.84 -7.83
N THR A 47 3.31 44.66 -8.02
CA THR A 47 4.14 44.60 -9.24
C THR A 47 4.95 43.31 -9.33
N PHE A 48 5.40 42.73 -8.21
CA PHE A 48 6.08 41.43 -8.20
C PHE A 48 5.12 40.29 -8.52
N ALA A 49 3.88 40.34 -7.98
CA ALA A 49 2.82 39.40 -8.32
C ALA A 49 2.40 39.52 -9.80
N ALA A 50 2.28 40.74 -10.32
CA ALA A 50 1.98 40.98 -11.74
C ALA A 50 3.13 40.54 -12.66
N TRP A 51 4.38 40.76 -12.25
CA TRP A 51 5.56 40.26 -12.96
C TRP A 51 5.64 38.73 -12.94
N TYR A 52 5.35 38.09 -11.79
CA TYR A 52 5.29 36.62 -11.67
C TYR A 52 4.17 36.00 -12.52
N VAL A 53 3.02 36.68 -12.61
CA VAL A 53 1.90 36.26 -13.47
C VAL A 53 2.18 36.48 -14.96
N THR A 54 3.00 37.48 -15.32
CA THR A 54 3.32 37.81 -16.73
C THR A 54 4.62 37.17 -17.25
N HIS A 55 5.53 36.74 -16.38
CA HIS A 55 6.75 35.99 -16.72
C HIS A 55 6.63 34.51 -16.36
N LYS A 56 5.47 33.91 -16.67
CA LYS A 56 5.39 32.46 -16.83
C LYS A 56 6.19 32.13 -18.09
N SER A 57 7.33 31.45 -17.93
CA SER A 57 8.05 30.94 -19.08
C SER A 57 7.09 30.09 -19.91
N SER A 58 7.08 30.37 -21.20
CA SER A 58 6.54 29.48 -22.21
C SER A 58 7.37 28.20 -22.18
N ASN A 59 7.05 27.27 -21.28
CA ASN A 59 7.36 25.88 -21.52
C ASN A 59 6.31 25.42 -22.51
N GLU A 60 6.73 25.32 -23.78
CA GLU A 60 6.02 24.53 -24.78
C GLU A 60 5.70 23.19 -24.15
N THR A 61 4.41 22.94 -23.99
CA THR A 61 3.87 21.71 -23.46
C THR A 61 4.34 20.57 -24.37
N GLU A 62 5.15 19.65 -23.84
CA GLU A 62 5.35 18.31 -24.39
C GLU A 62 3.98 17.60 -24.47
N ARG A 63 3.19 17.92 -25.50
CA ARG A 63 1.80 17.46 -25.63
C ARG A 63 1.69 16.10 -26.33
N LYS A 64 2.75 15.28 -26.31
CA LYS A 64 2.79 13.96 -26.98
C LYS A 64 3.39 12.80 -26.17
N MET A 65 3.70 12.98 -24.88
CA MET A 65 4.49 11.99 -24.14
C MET A 65 3.68 10.90 -23.40
N TYR A 66 2.35 11.03 -23.36
CA TYR A 66 1.48 9.99 -22.80
C TYR A 66 0.05 10.10 -23.32
N GLN A 67 -0.63 8.98 -23.43
CA GLN A 67 -1.99 8.89 -23.97
C GLN A 67 -2.90 8.19 -22.96
N VAL A 68 -4.02 8.82 -22.62
CA VAL A 68 -5.14 8.20 -21.91
C VAL A 68 -6.05 7.56 -22.95
N ASN A 69 -6.35 6.27 -22.80
CA ASN A 69 -7.23 5.54 -23.71
C ASN A 69 -8.60 5.29 -23.07
N ASP A 70 -9.52 6.25 -23.25
CA ASP A 70 -10.92 6.13 -22.78
C ASP A 70 -11.68 5.00 -23.49
N GLY A 71 -11.20 4.58 -24.67
CA GLY A 71 -11.74 3.45 -25.43
C GLY A 71 -11.30 2.08 -24.92
N TYR A 72 -10.35 2.01 -23.98
CA TYR A 72 -9.82 0.74 -23.49
C TYR A 72 -10.89 -0.14 -22.85
N ILE A 73 -11.83 0.44 -22.11
CA ILE A 73 -12.96 -0.34 -21.57
C ILE A 73 -13.84 -0.91 -22.69
N ASN A 74 -14.03 -0.18 -23.79
CA ASN A 74 -14.88 -0.61 -24.89
C ASN A 74 -14.20 -1.76 -25.65
N GLU A 75 -12.87 -1.71 -25.75
CA GLU A 75 -12.05 -2.80 -26.26
C GLU A 75 -12.22 -4.05 -25.38
N LEU A 76 -12.02 -3.92 -24.06
CA LEU A 76 -12.23 -5.02 -23.11
C LEU A 76 -13.64 -5.62 -23.20
N GLN A 77 -14.67 -4.78 -23.26
CA GLN A 77 -16.07 -5.23 -23.36
C GLN A 77 -16.38 -5.93 -24.69
N LYS A 78 -15.76 -5.49 -25.78
CA LYS A 78 -15.91 -6.13 -27.09
C LYS A 78 -15.24 -7.51 -27.11
N GLU A 79 -14.07 -7.59 -26.49
CA GLU A 79 -13.20 -8.74 -26.53
C GLU A 79 -13.58 -9.83 -25.52
N PHE A 80 -14.03 -9.41 -24.33
CA PHE A 80 -14.50 -10.28 -23.26
C PHE A 80 -15.98 -10.00 -22.98
N ASN A 81 -16.82 -10.26 -23.98
CA ASN A 81 -18.26 -9.99 -23.95
C ASN A 81 -19.03 -10.69 -22.81
N ASP A 82 -18.51 -11.82 -22.32
CA ASP A 82 -19.09 -12.58 -21.20
C ASP A 82 -18.63 -12.05 -19.81
N ILE A 83 -17.74 -11.06 -19.77
CA ILE A 83 -17.21 -10.47 -18.53
C ILE A 83 -17.80 -9.08 -18.31
N SER A 84 -18.27 -8.84 -17.08
CA SER A 84 -18.81 -7.54 -16.69
C SER A 84 -17.70 -6.58 -16.23
N PHE A 85 -17.48 -5.52 -17.00
CA PHE A 85 -16.60 -4.40 -16.61
C PHE A 85 -17.45 -3.27 -16.00
N LYS A 86 -17.71 -3.35 -14.69
CA LYS A 86 -18.50 -2.35 -13.98
C LYS A 86 -17.66 -1.12 -13.68
N ARG A 87 -17.99 0.01 -14.31
CA ARG A 87 -17.52 1.31 -13.81
C ARG A 87 -18.25 1.64 -12.53
N LEU A 88 -17.56 2.28 -11.60
CA LEU A 88 -18.20 2.75 -10.37
C LEU A 88 -19.08 3.96 -10.67
N GLU A 89 -20.38 3.80 -10.50
CA GLU A 89 -21.31 4.93 -10.58
C GLU A 89 -21.16 5.78 -9.31
N GLU A 90 -20.99 7.10 -9.50
CA GLU A 90 -21.03 8.05 -8.40
C GLU A 90 -22.44 8.10 -7.81
N VAL A 91 -22.62 7.48 -6.65
CA VAL A 91 -23.91 7.51 -5.94
C VAL A 91 -23.87 8.65 -4.94
N LYS A 92 -24.59 9.74 -5.22
CA LYS A 92 -24.72 10.92 -4.33
C LYS A 92 -23.39 11.56 -3.92
N GLY A 93 -22.41 11.70 -4.82
CA GLY A 93 -21.11 12.28 -4.45
C GLY A 93 -20.10 11.28 -3.89
N THR A 94 -20.38 9.97 -3.99
CA THR A 94 -19.52 8.93 -3.41
C THR A 94 -19.20 7.80 -4.38
N TYR A 95 -17.94 7.37 -4.37
CA TYR A 95 -17.37 6.25 -5.11
C TYR A 95 -17.33 5.02 -4.20
N VAL A 96 -18.46 4.32 -4.10
CA VAL A 96 -18.59 3.18 -3.19
C VAL A 96 -18.24 1.88 -3.92
N THR A 97 -17.07 1.31 -3.62
CA THR A 97 -16.59 0.04 -4.21
C THR A 97 -17.46 -1.17 -3.87
N ASN A 98 -18.10 -1.16 -2.69
CA ASN A 98 -19.01 -2.20 -2.22
C ASN A 98 -20.15 -1.59 -1.36
N PRO A 99 -21.43 -1.88 -1.65
CA PRO A 99 -22.56 -1.44 -0.84
C PRO A 99 -22.46 -1.78 0.66
N GLU A 100 -21.81 -2.89 1.02
CA GLU A 100 -21.55 -3.25 2.42
C GLU A 100 -20.65 -2.23 3.15
N ASN A 101 -19.83 -1.48 2.40
CA ASN A 101 -18.94 -0.44 2.92
C ASN A 101 -19.61 0.95 3.04
N ILE A 102 -20.88 1.10 2.66
CA ILE A 102 -21.62 2.39 2.74
C ILE A 102 -21.94 2.77 4.20
N SER A 103 -22.23 1.77 5.05
CA SER A 103 -22.89 1.98 6.34
C SER A 103 -22.08 1.52 7.55
N THR A 104 -20.88 0.99 7.36
CA THR A 104 -20.08 0.44 8.45
C THR A 104 -19.38 1.57 9.21
N TYR A 105 -20.06 2.03 10.28
CA TYR A 105 -19.46 2.84 11.34
C TYR A 105 -18.14 2.19 11.75
N ASN A 106 -17.01 2.88 11.53
CA ASN A 106 -15.75 2.49 12.15
C ASN A 106 -15.99 2.52 13.65
N ASP A 107 -16.05 1.34 14.28
CA ASP A 107 -16.31 1.25 15.70
C ASP A 107 -15.18 1.96 16.46
N SER A 108 -15.43 3.21 16.85
CA SER A 108 -14.49 4.07 17.55
C SER A 108 -13.95 3.42 18.84
N ARG A 109 -14.66 2.41 19.38
CA ARG A 109 -14.23 1.64 20.54
C ARG A 109 -13.06 0.70 20.23
N ILE A 110 -12.90 0.22 19.00
CA ILE A 110 -11.75 -0.60 18.57
C ILE A 110 -10.49 0.25 18.55
N PHE A 111 -10.59 1.45 17.99
CA PHE A 111 -9.53 2.44 18.08
C PHE A 111 -9.20 2.75 19.55
N LYS A 112 -10.22 2.96 20.39
CA LYS A 112 -10.06 3.18 21.83
C LYS A 112 -9.37 2.00 22.54
N GLU A 113 -9.67 0.75 22.20
CA GLU A 113 -9.02 -0.43 22.78
C GLU A 113 -7.54 -0.52 22.41
N THR A 114 -7.20 -0.27 21.15
CA THR A 114 -5.81 -0.18 20.68
C THR A 114 -5.07 0.95 21.40
N GLN A 115 -5.69 2.13 21.55
CA GLN A 115 -5.11 3.25 22.30
C GLN A 115 -4.97 2.95 23.80
N VAL A 116 -5.95 2.29 24.42
CA VAL A 116 -5.89 1.89 25.84
C VAL A 116 -4.78 0.87 26.07
N LYS A 117 -4.63 -0.13 25.19
CA LYS A 117 -3.51 -1.09 25.25
C LYS A 117 -2.16 -0.38 25.15
N ARG A 118 -2.04 0.60 24.25
CA ARG A 118 -0.83 1.42 24.08
C ARG A 118 -0.53 2.28 25.31
N ILE A 119 -1.54 2.89 25.92
CA ILE A 119 -1.36 3.65 27.18
C ILE A 119 -0.88 2.71 28.30
N LEU A 120 -1.50 1.53 28.42
CA LEU A 120 -1.13 0.54 29.42
C LEU A 120 0.29 -0.01 29.21
N SER A 121 0.73 -0.21 27.96
CA SER A 121 2.08 -0.68 27.63
C SER A 121 3.16 0.40 27.77
N SER A 122 2.81 1.67 27.51
CA SER A 122 3.80 2.76 27.43
C SER A 122 3.95 3.58 28.73
N GLY A 123 2.94 3.57 29.62
CA GLY A 123 2.92 4.49 30.78
C GLY A 123 2.54 3.87 32.14
N CYS A 124 1.92 2.69 32.18
CA CYS A 124 1.42 2.08 33.43
C CYS A 124 2.08 0.74 33.78
N ALA A 125 3.17 0.35 33.12
CA ALA A 125 3.87 -0.92 33.33
C ALA A 125 4.11 -1.30 34.81
N PRO A 126 4.38 -0.37 35.77
CA PRO A 126 4.52 -0.72 37.18
C PRO A 126 3.21 -1.13 37.90
N PHE A 127 2.05 -0.68 37.42
CA PHE A 127 0.75 -0.79 38.11
C PHE A 127 -0.20 -1.82 37.51
N VAL A 128 0.25 -2.59 36.52
CA VAL A 128 -0.55 -3.57 35.79
C VAL A 128 -0.23 -4.98 36.30
N SER A 129 -1.25 -5.81 36.54
CA SER A 129 -1.06 -7.16 37.10
C SER A 129 -0.29 -8.09 36.16
N GLU A 130 0.39 -9.10 36.72
CA GLU A 130 1.25 -10.02 35.96
C GLU A 130 0.51 -10.77 34.85
N ALA A 131 -0.76 -11.12 35.07
CA ALA A 131 -1.62 -11.74 34.05
C ALA A 131 -1.92 -10.79 32.87
N VAL A 132 -1.96 -9.48 33.12
CA VAL A 132 -2.14 -8.47 32.07
C VAL A 132 -0.81 -8.18 31.39
N LYS A 133 0.30 -8.10 32.13
CA LYS A 133 1.66 -8.00 31.56
C LYS A 133 1.95 -9.17 30.62
N SER A 134 1.64 -10.41 31.00
CA SER A 134 1.78 -11.60 30.14
C SER A 134 0.88 -11.56 28.89
N LYS A 135 -0.32 -10.99 28.99
CA LYS A 135 -1.19 -10.77 27.82
C LYS A 135 -0.70 -9.63 26.93
N LEU A 136 -0.10 -8.59 27.50
CA LEU A 136 0.49 -7.48 26.75
C LEU A 136 1.82 -7.88 26.11
N SER A 137 2.60 -8.76 26.75
CA SER A 137 3.87 -9.27 26.21
C SER A 137 3.70 -10.14 24.96
N TYR A 138 2.53 -10.76 24.80
CA TYR A 138 2.11 -11.39 23.53
C TYR A 138 2.11 -10.40 22.35
N PHE A 139 1.90 -9.10 22.62
CA PHE A 139 1.84 -8.02 21.63
C PHE A 139 3.13 -7.18 21.61
N SER A 140 3.92 -7.15 22.68
CA SER A 140 5.25 -6.52 22.68
C SER A 140 6.29 -7.49 22.13
N GLN A 141 6.37 -7.64 20.81
CA GLN A 141 7.48 -8.36 20.19
C GLN A 141 8.67 -7.40 20.03
N LYS A 142 9.86 -7.88 20.42
CA LYS A 142 11.11 -7.15 20.26
C LYS A 142 11.47 -7.17 18.77
N GLU A 143 11.73 -5.99 18.23
CA GLU A 143 12.23 -5.83 16.86
C GLU A 143 13.55 -6.59 16.70
N ASP A 144 13.57 -7.58 15.81
CA ASP A 144 14.81 -8.14 15.29
C ASP A 144 15.11 -7.40 13.98
N LYS A 145 16.05 -6.45 14.04
CA LYS A 145 16.39 -5.59 12.90
C LYS A 145 16.88 -6.41 11.71
N ASP A 146 17.55 -7.53 11.93
CA ASP A 146 18.09 -8.37 10.87
C ASP A 146 16.98 -9.17 10.16
N GLN A 147 15.83 -9.36 10.79
CA GLN A 147 14.63 -9.94 10.18
C GLN A 147 13.77 -8.91 9.45
N ILE A 148 13.90 -7.63 9.82
CA ILE A 148 13.05 -6.54 9.33
C ILE A 148 13.71 -5.78 8.19
N TYR A 149 15.02 -5.62 8.22
CA TYR A 149 15.78 -4.85 7.24
C TYR A 149 16.77 -5.73 6.48
N LYS A 150 16.99 -5.40 5.22
CA LYS A 150 18.15 -5.81 4.43
C LYS A 150 18.55 -4.59 3.64
N LEU A 151 19.52 -3.83 4.15
CA LEU A 151 19.84 -2.50 3.62
C LEU A 151 20.77 -2.64 2.41
N ASP A 152 20.22 -3.01 1.26
CA ASP A 152 20.98 -3.06 0.01
C ASP A 152 21.52 -1.66 -0.33
N ASN A 153 22.64 -1.59 -1.07
CA ASN A 153 23.29 -0.30 -1.29
C ASN A 153 22.40 0.60 -2.12
N ALA A 154 22.35 1.89 -1.80
CA ALA A 154 21.61 2.86 -2.60
C ALA A 154 22.14 3.02 -4.05
N GLN A 155 23.33 2.49 -4.34
CA GLN A 155 23.89 2.41 -5.69
C GLN A 155 23.31 1.24 -6.49
N ASP A 156 22.71 0.25 -5.82
CA ASP A 156 22.08 -0.91 -6.44
C ASP A 156 20.67 -0.59 -6.96
N LEU A 157 20.19 0.65 -6.79
CA LEU A 157 18.90 1.15 -7.28
C LEU A 157 18.90 1.39 -8.81
N GLN A 158 19.52 0.51 -9.58
CA GLN A 158 19.31 0.44 -11.02
C GLN A 158 18.40 -0.76 -11.30
N PRO A 159 17.60 -0.75 -12.39
CA PRO A 159 16.97 -1.99 -12.83
C PRO A 159 18.06 -3.05 -13.08
N GLY A 160 17.79 -4.31 -12.75
CA GLY A 160 18.62 -5.42 -13.22
C GLY A 160 18.54 -5.56 -14.74
N GLU A 161 18.77 -6.76 -15.28
CA GLU A 161 18.66 -6.98 -16.73
C GLU A 161 17.26 -6.66 -17.27
N ARG A 162 16.18 -7.03 -16.56
CA ARG A 162 14.78 -6.72 -16.94
C ARG A 162 14.04 -5.84 -15.93
N TYR A 163 14.20 -6.08 -14.63
CA TYR A 163 13.59 -5.22 -13.60
C TYR A 163 14.29 -5.29 -12.23
N ALA A 164 13.84 -4.44 -11.31
CA ALA A 164 14.07 -4.56 -9.89
C ALA A 164 12.88 -4.00 -9.09
N ILE A 165 12.56 -4.62 -7.95
CA ILE A 165 11.59 -4.12 -6.98
C ILE A 165 12.31 -3.89 -5.66
N GLN A 166 12.20 -2.68 -5.14
CA GLN A 166 12.79 -2.30 -3.89
C GLN A 166 11.68 -2.04 -2.87
N ASN A 167 11.64 -2.86 -1.81
CA ASN A 167 10.68 -2.66 -0.72
C ASN A 167 11.14 -1.52 0.19
N ILE A 168 10.54 -0.35 0.01
CA ILE A 168 10.84 0.83 0.84
C ILE A 168 10.16 0.75 2.20
N GLY A 169 9.06 -0.01 2.28
CA GLY A 169 8.33 -0.34 3.49
C GLY A 169 6.85 0.00 3.38
N HIS A 170 6.00 -0.82 3.99
CA HIS A 170 4.53 -0.80 3.85
C HIS A 170 4.11 -1.09 2.42
N ALA A 171 3.30 -0.22 1.80
CA ALA A 171 2.92 -0.29 0.39
C ALA A 171 3.83 0.54 -0.53
N THR A 172 4.88 1.18 0.01
CA THR A 172 5.84 1.96 -0.80
C THR A 172 6.84 1.02 -1.46
N GLN A 173 6.70 0.83 -2.76
CA GLN A 173 7.57 0.00 -3.59
C GLN A 173 8.18 0.88 -4.68
N LEU A 174 9.49 0.78 -4.88
CA LEU A 174 10.15 1.34 -6.05
C LEU A 174 10.33 0.22 -7.08
N ILE A 175 9.55 0.29 -8.15
CA ILE A 175 9.61 -0.62 -9.28
C ILE A 175 10.47 0.04 -10.35
N GLN A 176 11.50 -0.67 -10.79
CA GLN A 176 12.45 -0.19 -11.78
C GLN A 176 12.45 -1.15 -12.96
N VAL A 177 12.29 -0.60 -14.15
CA VAL A 177 12.49 -1.30 -15.42
C VAL A 177 13.45 -0.44 -16.24
N PRO A 178 14.18 -1.00 -17.22
CA PRO A 178 15.09 -0.23 -18.07
C PRO A 178 14.47 1.09 -18.53
N GLY A 179 14.99 2.19 -17.97
CA GLY A 179 14.58 3.54 -18.32
C GLY A 179 13.41 4.16 -17.55
N PHE A 180 12.75 3.43 -16.65
CA PHE A 180 11.65 3.95 -15.83
C PHE A 180 11.82 3.61 -14.35
N ASN A 181 11.60 4.61 -13.51
CA ASN A 181 11.45 4.45 -12.06
C ASN A 181 10.01 4.78 -11.66
N ILE A 182 9.32 3.81 -11.07
CA ILE A 182 7.91 3.89 -10.70
C ILE A 182 7.80 3.74 -9.18
N LEU A 183 7.10 4.66 -8.53
CA LEU A 183 6.93 4.64 -7.07
C LEU A 183 5.46 4.44 -6.72
N THR A 184 5.16 3.45 -5.87
CA THR A 184 3.80 3.18 -5.39
C THR A 184 3.59 3.81 -4.02
N ASP A 185 2.39 4.35 -3.75
CA ASP A 185 1.91 4.77 -2.42
C ASP A 185 3.00 5.33 -1.47
N PRO A 186 3.60 6.48 -1.80
CA PRO A 186 4.82 6.94 -1.16
C PRO A 186 4.61 7.47 0.25
N VAL A 187 5.18 6.75 1.23
CA VAL A 187 5.23 7.14 2.64
C VAL A 187 6.63 6.91 3.16
N PHE A 188 7.28 7.97 3.65
CA PHE A 188 8.65 7.96 4.17
C PHE A 188 8.74 8.48 5.60
N ASN A 189 7.70 9.18 6.07
CA ASN A 189 7.68 9.78 7.40
C ASN A 189 6.76 9.03 8.37
N ASN A 190 7.02 9.28 9.64
CA ASN A 190 6.09 9.00 10.73
C ASN A 190 4.78 9.78 10.55
N LEU A 191 3.68 9.06 10.35
CA LEU A 191 2.35 9.63 10.15
C LEU A 191 1.77 10.22 11.44
N SER A 192 1.85 9.47 12.55
CA SER A 192 1.40 9.90 13.88
C SER A 192 1.78 8.89 14.94
N ARG A 193 2.58 9.27 15.94
CA ARG A 193 2.92 8.39 17.08
C ARG A 193 1.71 7.86 17.86
N LEU A 194 0.59 8.58 17.82
CA LEU A 194 -0.63 8.18 18.53
C LEU A 194 -1.53 7.32 17.63
N LEU A 195 -1.80 7.78 16.40
CA LEU A 195 -2.78 7.14 15.52
C LEU A 195 -2.19 6.03 14.65
N TYR A 196 -0.93 6.20 14.22
CA TYR A 196 -0.19 5.35 13.28
C TYR A 196 1.26 5.20 13.76
N PRO A 197 1.51 4.54 14.91
CA PRO A 197 2.86 4.42 15.43
C PRO A 197 3.70 3.62 14.44
N GLU A 198 4.66 4.33 13.85
CA GLU A 198 5.71 3.75 13.04
C GLU A 198 6.57 2.84 13.90
N LYS A 199 6.87 1.68 13.34
CA LYS A 199 7.67 0.61 13.91
C LYS A 199 9.01 0.52 13.23
N THR A 200 9.06 0.85 11.95
CA THR A 200 10.25 0.75 11.12
C THR A 200 10.35 1.96 10.22
N GLU A 201 11.57 2.35 9.93
CA GLU A 201 11.89 3.47 9.05
C GLU A 201 11.90 3.00 7.61
N SER A 202 11.66 3.94 6.69
CA SER A 202 11.72 3.64 5.26
C SER A 202 13.16 3.54 4.79
N HIS A 203 13.45 2.62 3.87
CA HIS A 203 14.79 2.52 3.27
C HIS A 203 14.75 2.17 1.77
N PRO A 204 15.50 2.87 0.91
CA PRO A 204 16.34 4.04 1.21
C PRO A 204 15.51 5.30 1.56
N SER A 205 16.17 6.34 2.06
CA SER A 205 15.52 7.64 2.29
C SER A 205 15.23 8.37 0.97
N ILE A 206 14.35 9.37 1.00
CA ILE A 206 13.94 10.15 -0.18
C ILE A 206 15.17 10.69 -0.95
N GLU A 207 16.18 11.16 -0.23
CA GLU A 207 17.35 11.81 -0.83
C GLU A 207 18.26 10.86 -1.61
N LYS A 208 18.08 9.57 -1.39
CA LYS A 208 18.82 8.49 -2.04
C LYS A 208 18.04 7.85 -3.19
N LEU A 209 16.78 8.25 -3.41
CA LEU A 209 15.99 7.72 -4.51
C LEU A 209 16.56 8.15 -5.86
N PRO A 210 16.45 7.29 -6.89
CA PRO A 210 16.64 7.75 -8.25
C PRO A 210 15.52 8.72 -8.65
N LYS A 211 15.69 9.41 -9.78
CA LYS A 211 14.62 10.22 -10.35
C LYS A 211 13.43 9.31 -10.69
N ILE A 212 12.32 9.46 -9.96
CA ILE A 212 11.04 8.82 -10.23
C ILE A 212 10.39 9.48 -11.45
N ASP A 213 9.89 8.66 -12.37
CA ASP A 213 9.19 9.10 -13.56
C ASP A 213 7.68 9.12 -13.34
N VAL A 214 7.15 8.11 -12.65
CA VAL A 214 5.72 7.93 -12.39
C VAL A 214 5.49 7.55 -10.93
N ILE A 215 4.52 8.22 -10.29
CA ILE A 215 3.95 7.82 -9.01
C ILE A 215 2.55 7.29 -9.28
N ILE A 216 2.25 6.08 -8.80
CA ILE A 216 0.90 5.52 -8.85
C ILE A 216 0.32 5.41 -7.44
N ILE A 217 -0.95 5.79 -7.31
CA ILE A 217 -1.65 5.86 -6.04
C ILE A 217 -2.82 4.90 -6.06
N SER A 218 -2.93 4.05 -5.04
CA SER A 218 -4.08 3.14 -4.89
C SER A 218 -5.30 3.85 -4.30
N HIS A 219 -5.11 4.59 -3.22
CA HIS A 219 -6.14 5.35 -2.51
C HIS A 219 -5.54 6.37 -1.55
N ASN A 220 -6.35 7.31 -1.04
CA ASN A 220 -5.87 8.47 -0.30
C ASN A 220 -5.72 8.28 1.22
N HIS A 221 -5.68 7.06 1.77
CA HIS A 221 -5.40 6.88 3.19
C HIS A 221 -4.01 7.41 3.55
N ARG A 222 -3.82 7.79 4.82
CA ARG A 222 -2.60 8.50 5.25
C ARG A 222 -1.35 7.62 5.17
N ASP A 223 -1.52 6.32 5.33
CA ASP A 223 -0.49 5.28 5.25
C ASP A 223 -0.17 4.81 3.83
N HIS A 224 -0.90 5.32 2.85
CA HIS A 224 -0.60 5.18 1.42
C HIS A 224 -0.22 6.54 0.78
N VAL A 225 -0.72 7.65 1.34
CA VAL A 225 -0.52 9.01 0.87
C VAL A 225 -0.18 9.94 2.03
N ASP A 226 1.12 10.12 2.27
CA ASP A 226 1.62 11.07 3.26
C ASP A 226 2.01 12.40 2.62
N ARG A 227 1.31 13.46 3.01
CA ARG A 227 1.58 14.83 2.55
C ARG A 227 3.04 15.23 2.78
N ARG A 228 3.60 14.91 3.95
CA ARG A 228 4.97 15.35 4.29
C ARG A 228 6.00 14.62 3.43
N SER A 229 5.79 13.34 3.16
CA SER A 229 6.66 12.53 2.31
C SER A 229 6.66 13.05 0.89
N LEU A 230 5.47 13.32 0.36
CA LEU A 230 5.27 13.88 -0.96
C LEU A 230 5.86 15.29 -1.11
N GLN A 231 5.71 16.17 -0.13
CA GLN A 231 6.32 17.50 -0.15
C GLN A 231 7.84 17.43 -0.09
N LYS A 232 8.41 16.58 0.76
CA LYS A 232 9.87 16.33 0.79
C LYS A 232 10.39 15.77 -0.53
N LEU A 233 9.62 14.91 -1.20
CA LEU A 233 9.97 14.41 -2.53
C LEU A 233 10.02 15.56 -3.54
N LEU A 234 9.04 16.46 -3.55
CA LEU A 234 9.07 17.66 -4.41
C LEU A 234 10.26 18.57 -4.09
N GLU A 235 10.56 18.82 -2.81
CA GLU A 235 11.75 19.58 -2.40
C GLU A 235 13.05 18.93 -2.90
N HIS A 236 13.13 17.60 -2.86
CA HIS A 236 14.26 16.86 -3.41
C HIS A 236 14.39 17.05 -4.93
N TYR A 237 13.27 17.01 -5.67
CA TYR A 237 13.24 17.25 -7.10
C TYR A 237 13.68 18.66 -7.47
N GLU A 238 13.22 19.67 -6.72
CA GLU A 238 13.64 21.06 -6.88
C GLU A 238 15.15 21.19 -6.65
N THR A 239 15.67 20.56 -5.59
CA THR A 239 17.10 20.55 -5.24
C THR A 239 17.94 19.90 -6.34
N LYS A 240 17.43 18.84 -6.97
CA LYS A 240 18.11 18.11 -8.06
C LYS A 240 17.86 18.72 -9.45
N HIS A 241 17.03 19.75 -9.55
CA HIS A 241 16.56 20.33 -10.81
C HIS A 241 15.92 19.29 -11.75
N TRP A 242 15.20 18.32 -11.19
CA TRP A 242 14.45 17.33 -11.94
C TRP A 242 13.03 17.83 -12.23
N PRO A 243 12.47 17.52 -13.42
CA PRO A 243 11.04 17.73 -13.65
C PRO A 243 10.22 16.85 -12.71
N GLN A 244 9.09 17.35 -12.22
CA GLN A 244 8.19 16.61 -11.34
C GLN A 244 7.78 15.27 -11.99
N PRO A 245 7.58 14.21 -11.19
CA PRO A 245 7.07 12.95 -11.71
C PRO A 245 5.61 13.12 -12.14
N LYS A 246 5.17 12.29 -13.09
CA LYS A 246 3.73 12.12 -13.36
C LYS A 246 3.09 11.41 -12.17
N VAL A 247 1.89 11.80 -11.79
CA VAL A 247 1.16 11.19 -10.68
C VAL A 247 -0.18 10.71 -11.18
N PHE A 248 -0.44 9.41 -11.06
CA PHE A 248 -1.72 8.83 -11.41
C PHE A 248 -2.50 8.53 -10.14
N VAL A 249 -3.66 9.17 -10.02
CA VAL A 249 -4.47 9.18 -8.80
C VAL A 249 -5.88 8.67 -9.08
N PRO A 250 -6.54 8.02 -8.11
CA PRO A 250 -7.93 7.64 -8.27
C PRO A 250 -8.84 8.86 -8.47
N MET A 251 -9.95 8.66 -9.18
CA MET A 251 -11.02 9.65 -9.35
C MET A 251 -11.43 10.28 -8.01
N GLY A 252 -11.41 11.61 -7.92
CA GLY A 252 -11.71 12.40 -6.72
C GLY A 252 -10.47 12.91 -5.95
N ASP A 253 -9.27 12.41 -6.26
CA ASP A 253 -8.04 12.79 -5.53
C ASP A 253 -7.17 13.84 -6.23
N LYS A 254 -7.50 14.27 -7.45
CA LYS A 254 -6.66 15.26 -8.18
C LYS A 254 -6.39 16.52 -7.38
N LYS A 255 -7.44 17.13 -6.82
CA LYS A 255 -7.33 18.37 -6.02
C LYS A 255 -6.48 18.17 -4.76
N LEU A 256 -6.46 16.97 -4.18
CA LEU A 256 -5.61 16.67 -3.03
C LEU A 256 -4.13 16.78 -3.40
N PHE A 257 -3.74 16.23 -4.55
CA PHE A 257 -2.36 16.25 -5.03
C PHE A 257 -1.93 17.63 -5.57
N GLU A 258 -2.85 18.37 -6.19
CA GLU A 258 -2.62 19.78 -6.53
C GLU A 258 -2.29 20.60 -5.27
N ASN A 259 -3.03 20.40 -4.18
CA ASN A 259 -2.77 21.05 -2.89
C ASN A 259 -1.44 20.61 -2.23
N PHE A 260 -0.88 19.47 -2.64
CA PHE A 260 0.45 19.04 -2.21
C PHE A 260 1.58 19.63 -3.06
N GLY A 261 1.26 20.27 -4.19
CA GLY A 261 2.22 20.95 -5.06
C GLY A 261 2.54 20.21 -6.37
N PHE A 262 1.85 19.10 -6.64
CA PHE A 262 2.00 18.40 -7.92
C PHE A 262 1.27 19.12 -9.05
N ASN A 263 1.84 19.11 -10.24
CA ASN A 263 1.23 19.73 -11.43
C ASN A 263 1.11 18.79 -12.64
N GLN A 264 1.68 17.58 -12.58
CA GLN A 264 1.53 16.53 -13.58
C GLN A 264 0.64 15.41 -13.03
N ILE A 265 -0.68 15.66 -12.93
CA ILE A 265 -1.62 14.75 -12.27
C ILE A 265 -2.66 14.27 -13.28
N GLU A 266 -2.76 12.96 -13.43
CA GLU A 266 -3.86 12.31 -14.16
C GLU A 266 -4.77 11.56 -13.18
N GLU A 267 -6.06 11.78 -13.36
CA GLU A 267 -7.10 11.20 -12.53
C GLU A 267 -7.74 10.03 -13.28
N VAL A 268 -7.85 8.88 -12.64
CA VAL A 268 -8.27 7.64 -13.30
C VAL A 268 -9.53 7.03 -12.68
N GLU A 269 -10.38 6.50 -13.54
CA GLU A 269 -11.43 5.54 -13.18
C GLU A 269 -10.91 4.11 -13.35
N TRP A 270 -11.64 3.09 -12.91
CA TRP A 270 -11.28 1.70 -13.24
C TRP A 270 -11.25 1.47 -14.76
N TYR A 271 -10.31 0.63 -15.20
CA TYR A 271 -10.07 0.28 -16.60
C TYR A 271 -9.60 1.47 -17.45
N THR A 272 -8.98 2.47 -16.82
CA THR A 272 -8.29 3.56 -17.53
C THR A 272 -6.87 3.10 -17.86
N LYS A 273 -6.52 3.12 -19.14
CA LYS A 273 -5.15 2.85 -19.60
C LYS A 273 -4.41 4.16 -19.88
N ILE A 274 -3.24 4.32 -19.27
CA ILE A 274 -2.30 5.42 -19.53
C ILE A 274 -0.99 4.82 -20.04
N SER A 275 -0.57 5.20 -21.24
CA SER A 275 0.73 4.81 -21.80
C SER A 275 1.72 5.94 -21.64
N VAL A 276 2.88 5.69 -21.05
CA VAL A 276 3.98 6.67 -20.94
C VAL A 276 5.16 6.21 -21.77
N THR A 277 5.59 7.05 -22.71
CA THR A 277 6.74 6.79 -23.58
C THR A 277 7.87 7.76 -23.29
N LYS A 278 9.11 7.26 -23.26
CA LYS A 278 10.35 8.04 -23.13
C LYS A 278 11.32 7.62 -24.23
N ASP A 279 11.99 8.60 -24.84
CA ASP A 279 13.17 8.34 -25.67
C ASP A 279 14.39 8.15 -24.76
N ILE A 280 15.04 7.00 -24.87
CA ILE A 280 16.20 6.61 -24.08
C ILE A 280 17.24 6.08 -25.07
N ASP A 281 18.30 6.86 -25.25
CA ASP A 281 19.40 6.56 -26.17
C ASP A 281 18.95 6.26 -27.61
N GLY A 282 17.92 6.98 -28.09
CA GLY A 282 17.36 6.83 -29.44
C GLY A 282 16.35 5.68 -29.57
N THR A 283 15.98 5.05 -28.45
CA THR A 283 14.98 3.99 -28.39
C THR A 283 13.79 4.44 -27.54
N ASN A 284 12.59 4.38 -28.13
CA ASN A 284 11.36 4.64 -27.38
C ASN A 284 11.05 3.46 -26.45
N LYS A 285 11.06 3.72 -25.15
CA LYS A 285 10.60 2.80 -24.10
C LYS A 285 9.21 3.23 -23.64
N THR A 286 8.27 2.28 -23.54
CA THR A 286 6.87 2.55 -23.17
C THR A 286 6.46 1.68 -21.98
N VAL A 287 5.80 2.30 -21.00
CA VAL A 287 5.14 1.60 -19.91
C VAL A 287 3.65 1.92 -19.93
N ASN A 288 2.83 0.88 -19.98
CA ASN A 288 1.38 0.96 -19.88
C ASN A 288 0.96 0.79 -18.43
N PHE A 289 0.07 1.65 -17.95
CA PHE A 289 -0.51 1.62 -16.61
C PHE A 289 -2.01 1.47 -16.78
N VAL A 290 -2.59 0.43 -16.20
CA VAL A 290 -4.03 0.18 -16.25
C VAL A 290 -4.58 0.12 -14.84
N SER A 291 -5.50 1.01 -14.51
CA SER A 291 -6.20 0.98 -13.23
C SER A 291 -7.18 -0.21 -13.18
N ILE A 292 -7.15 -0.96 -12.10
CA ILE A 292 -8.00 -2.14 -11.88
C ILE A 292 -8.84 -1.99 -10.60
N PRO A 293 -9.95 -2.73 -10.48
CA PRO A 293 -10.76 -2.72 -9.29
C PRO A 293 -9.98 -3.01 -8.00
N ALA A 294 -10.32 -2.29 -6.94
CA ALA A 294 -9.94 -2.58 -5.56
C ALA A 294 -11.16 -2.35 -4.68
N ASP A 295 -11.31 -3.14 -3.62
CA ASP A 295 -12.43 -3.00 -2.68
C ASP A 295 -11.93 -2.54 -1.32
N HIS A 296 -12.02 -1.23 -1.11
CA HIS A 296 -11.58 -0.55 0.11
C HIS A 296 -12.43 0.71 0.35
N ARG A 297 -12.14 1.44 1.42
CA ARG A 297 -12.77 2.74 1.69
C ARG A 297 -11.73 3.84 1.47
N SER A 298 -12.07 4.91 0.76
CA SER A 298 -11.24 6.12 0.76
C SER A 298 -11.55 7.00 1.98
N GLY A 299 -10.71 8.01 2.25
CA GLY A 299 -10.97 9.08 3.21
C GLY A 299 -9.83 9.36 4.19
N ARG A 300 -9.62 10.63 4.55
CA ARG A 300 -8.47 11.08 5.36
C ARG A 300 -8.84 11.61 6.75
N HIS A 301 -10.11 11.87 6.99
CA HIS A 301 -10.65 12.58 8.15
C HIS A 301 -11.79 11.84 8.84
N GLY A 302 -12.17 10.65 8.36
CA GLY A 302 -13.23 9.82 8.95
C GLY A 302 -14.66 10.31 8.68
N ILE A 303 -14.81 11.42 7.94
CA ILE A 303 -16.10 11.99 7.50
C ILE A 303 -16.15 12.19 5.98
N ASP A 304 -15.03 11.92 5.31
CA ASP A 304 -14.79 12.05 3.89
C ASP A 304 -14.69 10.67 3.22
N HIS A 305 -15.34 9.67 3.82
CA HIS A 305 -15.39 8.33 3.29
C HIS A 305 -16.00 8.31 1.89
N HIS A 306 -15.37 7.53 0.99
CA HIS A 306 -15.84 7.31 -0.38
C HIS A 306 -15.91 8.57 -1.25
N LYS A 307 -15.26 9.68 -0.86
CA LYS A 307 -15.21 10.88 -1.70
C LYS A 307 -14.22 10.79 -2.86
N SER A 308 -13.37 9.77 -2.85
CA SER A 308 -12.55 9.37 -3.99
C SER A 308 -12.61 7.86 -4.20
N LEU A 309 -12.23 7.43 -5.39
CA LEU A 309 -12.13 6.04 -5.79
C LEU A 309 -10.96 5.32 -5.08
N VAL A 310 -10.99 4.00 -5.08
CA VAL A 310 -9.88 3.12 -4.70
C VAL A 310 -9.57 2.21 -5.88
N THR A 311 -8.30 2.02 -6.22
CA THR A 311 -7.88 1.23 -7.38
C THR A 311 -6.59 0.45 -7.11
N GLY A 312 -6.41 -0.68 -7.78
CA GLY A 312 -5.10 -1.29 -8.01
C GLY A 312 -4.57 -0.90 -9.40
N TRP A 313 -3.41 -1.44 -9.77
CA TRP A 313 -2.72 -1.14 -11.02
C TRP A 313 -2.12 -2.38 -11.67
N VAL A 314 -2.28 -2.51 -12.98
CA VAL A 314 -1.42 -3.36 -13.83
C VAL A 314 -0.40 -2.45 -14.51
N ILE A 315 0.87 -2.84 -14.46
CA ILE A 315 2.01 -2.09 -14.99
C ILE A 315 2.71 -2.99 -16.01
N ASN A 316 2.64 -2.60 -17.28
CA ASN A 316 3.15 -3.37 -18.41
C ASN A 316 4.24 -2.57 -19.15
N PRO A 317 5.53 -2.80 -18.82
CA PRO A 317 6.64 -2.30 -19.63
C PRO A 317 6.71 -3.06 -20.97
N GLU A 318 6.41 -2.41 -22.09
CA GLU A 318 6.20 -3.12 -23.38
C GLU A 318 7.45 -3.87 -23.88
N GLN A 319 8.64 -3.34 -23.56
CA GLN A 319 9.91 -3.89 -24.03
C GLN A 319 10.49 -4.99 -23.12
N GLU A 320 9.91 -5.20 -21.94
CA GLU A 320 10.44 -6.15 -20.96
C GLU A 320 9.47 -7.33 -20.79
N ASP A 321 9.98 -8.54 -20.59
CA ASP A 321 9.13 -9.75 -20.47
C ASP A 321 8.59 -9.96 -19.04
N VAL A 322 8.02 -8.91 -18.48
CA VAL A 322 7.45 -8.86 -17.12
C VAL A 322 6.21 -7.96 -17.08
N ILE A 323 5.24 -8.28 -16.23
CA ILE A 323 4.10 -7.44 -15.87
C ILE A 323 4.00 -7.38 -14.35
N PHE A 324 3.72 -6.21 -13.80
CA PHE A 324 3.46 -6.05 -12.37
C PHE A 324 1.98 -5.82 -12.12
N LYS A 325 1.45 -6.41 -11.05
CA LYS A 325 0.11 -6.13 -10.52
C LYS A 325 0.29 -5.58 -9.11
N PHE A 326 -0.12 -4.34 -8.88
CA PHE A 326 -0.11 -3.70 -7.57
C PHE A 326 -1.54 -3.52 -7.06
N SER A 327 -1.93 -4.28 -6.05
CA SER A 327 -3.32 -4.31 -5.59
C SER A 327 -3.71 -3.13 -4.69
N GLY A 328 -2.74 -2.37 -4.17
CA GLY A 328 -2.98 -1.43 -3.07
C GLY A 328 -3.53 -2.15 -1.83
N ASP A 329 -4.34 -1.45 -1.04
CA ASP A 329 -5.18 -2.10 -0.03
C ASP A 329 -6.53 -2.46 -0.63
N THR A 330 -6.92 -3.71 -0.44
CA THR A 330 -8.19 -4.24 -0.90
C THR A 330 -8.61 -5.40 -0.02
N ARG A 331 -9.92 -5.63 0.12
CA ARG A 331 -10.45 -6.94 0.52
C ARG A 331 -10.57 -7.86 -0.70
N SER A 332 -11.02 -9.09 -0.46
CA SER A 332 -11.41 -10.02 -1.51
C SER A 332 -12.43 -9.37 -2.45
N LEU A 333 -12.11 -9.33 -3.74
CA LEU A 333 -13.03 -8.83 -4.77
C LEU A 333 -14.23 -9.75 -4.92
N THR A 334 -15.31 -9.24 -5.50
CA THR A 334 -16.38 -10.10 -6.03
C THR A 334 -15.83 -10.93 -7.20
N ASP A 335 -16.41 -12.10 -7.46
CA ASP A 335 -15.99 -12.94 -8.59
C ASP A 335 -16.03 -12.15 -9.92
N GLU A 336 -17.01 -11.27 -10.10
CA GLU A 336 -17.13 -10.39 -11.27
C GLU A 336 -15.94 -9.43 -11.41
N ASN A 337 -15.57 -8.71 -10.34
CA ASN A 337 -14.46 -7.75 -10.37
C ASN A 337 -13.11 -8.47 -10.46
N GLN A 338 -13.00 -9.67 -9.89
CA GLN A 338 -11.81 -10.51 -10.05
C GLN A 338 -11.65 -10.96 -11.50
N GLN A 339 -12.72 -11.47 -12.14
CA GLN A 339 -12.70 -11.85 -13.56
C GLN A 339 -12.35 -10.67 -14.46
N ALA A 340 -12.90 -9.48 -14.19
CA ALA A 340 -12.56 -8.27 -14.93
C ALA A 340 -11.08 -7.88 -14.76
N THR A 341 -10.52 -8.03 -13.56
CA THR A 341 -9.08 -7.80 -13.30
C THR A 341 -8.21 -8.80 -14.07
N ASP A 342 -8.59 -10.08 -14.07
CA ASP A 342 -7.87 -11.14 -14.77
C ASP A 342 -7.95 -10.95 -16.29
N ALA A 343 -9.09 -10.47 -16.81
CA ALA A 343 -9.26 -10.11 -18.21
C ALA A 343 -8.38 -8.92 -18.61
N VAL A 344 -8.26 -7.88 -17.76
CA VAL A 344 -7.32 -6.78 -17.98
C VAL A 344 -5.89 -7.29 -18.06
N LEU A 345 -5.48 -8.16 -17.13
CA LEU A 345 -4.14 -8.74 -17.11
C LEU A 345 -3.88 -9.55 -18.38
N TRP A 346 -4.81 -10.42 -18.78
CA TRP A 346 -4.69 -11.18 -20.03
C TRP A 346 -4.62 -10.27 -21.26
N ASN A 347 -5.43 -9.22 -21.31
CA ASN A 347 -5.40 -8.25 -22.40
C ASN A 347 -4.02 -7.58 -22.55
N GLU A 348 -3.41 -7.18 -21.43
CA GLU A 348 -2.08 -6.59 -21.43
C GLU A 348 -0.97 -7.60 -21.81
N ILE A 349 -1.13 -8.88 -21.45
CA ILE A 349 -0.24 -9.96 -21.91
C ILE A 349 -0.29 -10.08 -23.45
N ARG A 350 -1.49 -10.12 -24.02
CA ARG A 350 -1.67 -10.22 -25.48
C ARG A 350 -1.09 -9.01 -26.20
N HIS A 351 -1.41 -7.81 -25.75
CA HIS A 351 -0.89 -6.58 -26.32
C HIS A 351 0.64 -6.50 -26.27
N LYS A 352 1.27 -6.94 -25.17
CA LYS A 352 2.73 -6.99 -25.07
C LYS A 352 3.33 -7.84 -26.21
N LYS A 353 2.76 -9.02 -26.50
CA LYS A 353 3.30 -9.93 -27.52
C LYS A 353 2.99 -9.48 -28.96
N VAL A 354 1.81 -8.92 -29.19
CA VAL A 354 1.47 -8.29 -30.49
C VAL A 354 2.42 -7.13 -30.79
N ASN A 355 2.70 -6.27 -29.81
CA ASN A 355 3.64 -5.16 -29.96
C ASN A 355 5.10 -5.62 -30.16
N GLN A 356 5.43 -6.86 -29.75
CA GLN A 356 6.71 -7.51 -30.04
C GLN A 356 6.74 -8.23 -31.41
N GLY A 357 5.70 -8.11 -32.23
CA GLY A 357 5.63 -8.68 -33.57
C GLY A 357 5.39 -10.19 -33.62
N LYS A 358 4.85 -10.80 -32.55
CA LYS A 358 4.52 -12.23 -32.49
C LYS A 358 3.03 -12.45 -32.83
N ASN A 359 2.73 -13.55 -33.53
CA ASN A 359 1.35 -13.97 -33.84
C ASN A 359 0.64 -14.51 -32.57
N ASP A 360 -0.69 -14.36 -32.52
CA ASP A 360 -1.56 -14.74 -31.39
C ASP A 360 -1.46 -16.22 -30.98
N GLU A 361 -1.17 -17.12 -31.93
CA GLU A 361 -1.23 -18.57 -31.72
C GLU A 361 -0.13 -19.14 -30.80
N ASN A 362 0.88 -18.35 -30.39
CA ASN A 362 1.96 -18.78 -29.49
C ASN A 362 2.37 -17.69 -28.49
N ILE A 363 1.39 -17.10 -27.79
CA ILE A 363 1.67 -16.15 -26.71
C ILE A 363 2.36 -16.88 -25.54
N GLU A 364 3.63 -16.58 -25.31
CA GLU A 364 4.34 -16.98 -24.09
C GLU A 364 3.91 -16.09 -22.93
N VAL A 365 3.64 -16.68 -21.76
CA VAL A 365 3.25 -15.92 -20.57
C VAL A 365 4.49 -15.21 -19.99
N PRO A 366 4.50 -13.87 -19.88
CA PRO A 366 5.61 -13.13 -19.25
C PRO A 366 5.66 -13.43 -17.75
N ASP A 367 6.74 -13.03 -17.07
CA ASP A 367 6.74 -13.07 -15.60
C ASP A 367 5.67 -12.10 -15.06
N ILE A 368 4.90 -12.53 -14.05
CA ILE A 368 3.82 -11.74 -13.46
C ILE A 368 4.13 -11.54 -11.98
N ILE A 369 4.53 -10.34 -11.60
CA ILE A 369 4.88 -10.01 -10.21
C ILE A 369 3.71 -9.30 -9.54
N CYS A 370 3.06 -9.98 -8.60
CA CYS A 370 1.90 -9.48 -7.86
C CYS A 370 2.33 -8.91 -6.51
N LEU A 371 2.24 -7.60 -6.35
CA LEU A 371 2.40 -6.88 -5.10
C LEU A 371 1.06 -6.87 -4.35
N GLU A 372 0.94 -7.71 -3.33
CA GLU A 372 -0.32 -8.00 -2.63
C GLU A 372 -0.25 -7.60 -1.14
N PRO A 373 -1.29 -6.97 -0.57
CA PRO A 373 -1.29 -6.56 0.83
C PRO A 373 -1.40 -7.76 1.76
N SER A 374 -0.51 -7.88 2.74
CA SER A 374 -0.57 -8.95 3.75
C SER A 374 -1.37 -8.52 4.98
N GLY A 375 -2.63 -8.09 4.79
CA GLY A 375 -3.43 -7.25 5.70
C GLY A 375 -3.37 -7.56 7.22
N PRO A 376 -3.64 -6.55 8.08
CA PRO A 376 -3.55 -6.65 9.55
C PRO A 376 -4.73 -7.41 10.19
N ASN A 377 -5.17 -8.50 9.58
CA ASN A 377 -6.48 -9.08 9.86
C ASN A 377 -6.44 -10.21 10.89
N TYR A 378 -5.25 -10.76 11.20
CA TYR A 378 -5.19 -11.96 12.05
C TYR A 378 -5.62 -11.71 13.49
N THR A 379 -5.64 -10.46 13.95
CA THR A 379 -6.21 -10.12 15.25
C THR A 379 -7.38 -9.15 15.16
N ARG A 380 -7.72 -8.72 13.94
CA ARG A 380 -8.69 -7.68 13.59
C ARG A 380 -9.64 -8.17 12.50
N CYS A 381 -10.56 -9.08 12.84
CA CYS A 381 -11.60 -9.48 11.88
C CYS A 381 -12.52 -8.31 11.48
N ASP A 382 -12.52 -7.19 12.20
CA ASP A 382 -13.17 -5.95 11.77
C ASP A 382 -12.52 -5.31 10.54
N MET A 383 -11.28 -5.71 10.19
CA MET A 383 -10.56 -5.21 9.02
C MET A 383 -10.89 -6.04 7.76
N ASP A 384 -11.51 -7.22 7.88
CA ASP A 384 -11.85 -8.12 6.76
C ASP A 384 -12.77 -7.46 5.70
N ILE A 385 -13.56 -6.46 6.10
CA ILE A 385 -14.42 -5.69 5.18
C ILE A 385 -13.65 -4.70 4.28
N THR A 386 -12.35 -4.54 4.54
CA THR A 386 -11.50 -3.56 3.86
C THR A 386 -10.16 -4.12 3.42
N HIS A 387 -9.67 -5.17 4.07
CA HIS A 387 -8.36 -5.75 3.81
C HIS A 387 -8.53 -7.24 3.58
N GLN A 388 -7.74 -7.79 2.68
CA GLN A 388 -7.60 -9.22 2.50
C GLN A 388 -6.56 -9.77 3.46
N SER A 389 -6.73 -11.02 3.85
CA SER A 389 -5.78 -11.72 4.69
C SER A 389 -4.53 -12.10 3.89
N THR A 390 -3.43 -12.40 4.58
CA THR A 390 -2.23 -12.93 3.92
C THR A 390 -2.49 -14.29 3.25
N SER A 391 -3.31 -15.16 3.85
CA SER A 391 -3.64 -16.45 3.24
C SER A 391 -4.50 -16.28 2.00
N TYR A 392 -5.47 -15.37 2.01
CA TYR A 392 -6.24 -15.05 0.81
C TYR A 392 -5.33 -14.51 -0.29
N SER A 393 -4.48 -13.54 0.01
CA SER A 393 -3.53 -12.96 -0.95
C SER A 393 -2.66 -14.01 -1.63
N ALA A 394 -2.18 -14.99 -0.84
CA ALA A 394 -1.36 -16.08 -1.36
C ALA A 394 -2.17 -17.10 -2.18
N LEU A 395 -3.37 -17.44 -1.73
CA LEU A 395 -4.26 -18.39 -2.43
C LEU A 395 -4.94 -17.78 -3.67
N LEU A 396 -5.03 -16.45 -3.75
CA LEU A 396 -5.65 -15.73 -4.87
C LEU A 396 -5.01 -16.11 -6.21
N LYS A 397 -3.70 -16.36 -6.24
CA LYS A 397 -2.97 -16.69 -7.47
C LYS A 397 -3.53 -17.92 -8.19
N PHE A 398 -4.06 -18.89 -7.45
CA PHE A 398 -4.67 -20.06 -8.07
C PHE A 398 -6.03 -19.74 -8.71
N ILE A 399 -6.81 -18.84 -8.11
CA ILE A 399 -8.07 -18.34 -8.70
C ILE A 399 -7.74 -17.57 -9.99
N GLU A 400 -6.75 -16.68 -9.93
CA GLU A 400 -6.31 -15.91 -11.10
C GLU A 400 -5.78 -16.82 -12.22
N ALA A 401 -4.91 -17.79 -11.90
CA ALA A 401 -4.40 -18.75 -12.86
C ALA A 401 -5.54 -19.56 -13.53
N LYS A 402 -6.56 -19.96 -12.76
CA LYS A 402 -7.76 -20.62 -13.32
C LYS A 402 -8.53 -19.70 -14.25
N ASN A 403 -8.71 -18.43 -13.89
CA ASN A 403 -9.44 -17.47 -14.72
C ASN A 403 -8.66 -17.14 -16.00
N LEU A 404 -7.36 -16.92 -15.91
CA LEU A 404 -6.48 -16.69 -17.06
C LEU A 404 -6.42 -17.90 -18.00
N ALA A 405 -6.39 -19.13 -17.47
CA ALA A 405 -6.47 -20.35 -18.26
C ALA A 405 -7.73 -20.41 -19.13
N LYS A 406 -8.88 -20.02 -18.56
CA LYS A 406 -10.14 -19.95 -19.32
C LYS A 406 -10.12 -18.89 -20.42
N LEU A 407 -9.35 -17.82 -20.24
CA LEU A 407 -9.25 -16.70 -21.20
C LEU A 407 -8.25 -16.95 -22.33
N SER A 408 -7.33 -17.91 -22.17
CA SER A 408 -6.13 -18.04 -23.01
C SER A 408 -5.96 -19.40 -23.67
N GLU A 409 -6.84 -20.36 -23.39
CA GLU A 409 -6.71 -21.78 -23.76
C GLU A 409 -5.45 -22.47 -23.19
N LYS A 410 -4.73 -21.82 -22.27
CA LYS A 410 -3.55 -22.35 -21.59
C LYS A 410 -3.91 -23.10 -20.32
N SER A 411 -2.98 -23.89 -19.80
CA SER A 411 -3.16 -24.53 -18.49
C SER A 411 -2.98 -23.53 -17.34
N PRO A 412 -3.68 -23.70 -16.19
CA PRO A 412 -3.42 -22.90 -14.99
C PRO A 412 -1.96 -22.99 -14.52
N GLN A 413 -1.32 -24.14 -14.74
CA GLN A 413 0.07 -24.38 -14.35
C GLN A 413 1.06 -23.46 -15.08
N GLU A 414 0.84 -23.19 -16.37
CA GLU A 414 1.65 -22.22 -17.13
C GLU A 414 1.65 -20.82 -16.51
N PHE A 415 0.51 -20.39 -15.95
CA PHE A 415 0.42 -19.09 -15.26
C PHE A 415 1.07 -19.14 -13.88
N LEU A 416 0.84 -20.21 -13.12
CA LEU A 416 1.45 -20.37 -11.79
C LEU A 416 2.98 -20.38 -11.88
N GLU A 417 3.58 -21.02 -12.88
CA GLU A 417 5.04 -21.03 -13.10
C GLU A 417 5.62 -19.63 -13.36
N LYS A 418 4.79 -18.68 -13.79
CA LYS A 418 5.19 -17.30 -14.10
C LYS A 418 4.76 -16.30 -13.04
N MET A 419 3.90 -16.68 -12.09
CA MET A 419 3.35 -15.78 -11.08
C MET A 419 4.14 -15.81 -9.78
N GLN A 420 4.58 -14.63 -9.36
CA GLN A 420 5.24 -14.41 -8.07
C GLN A 420 4.39 -13.48 -7.20
N THR A 421 4.27 -13.78 -5.91
CA THR A 421 3.58 -12.92 -4.95
C THR A 421 4.60 -12.24 -4.04
N VAL A 422 4.72 -10.93 -4.15
CA VAL A 422 5.53 -10.10 -3.27
C VAL A 422 4.59 -9.43 -2.27
N MET A 423 4.69 -9.82 -1.01
CA MET A 423 3.84 -9.29 0.05
C MET A 423 4.24 -7.85 0.38
N MET A 424 3.25 -7.00 0.65
CA MET A 424 3.43 -5.60 1.08
C MET A 424 2.47 -5.28 2.23
N HIS A 425 2.35 -4.02 2.65
CA HIS A 425 1.45 -3.60 3.73
C HIS A 425 1.74 -4.33 5.07
N HIS A 426 3.03 -4.47 5.40
CA HIS A 426 3.47 -5.07 6.67
C HIS A 426 4.72 -4.39 7.25
N ASN A 427 4.99 -4.68 8.52
CA ASN A 427 6.20 -4.29 9.27
C ASN A 427 6.49 -2.79 9.43
N LYS A 428 5.72 -1.86 8.85
CA LYS A 428 5.94 -0.41 8.99
C LYS A 428 5.12 0.28 10.05
N PHE A 429 3.81 0.11 9.99
CA PHE A 429 2.88 0.74 10.92
C PHE A 429 2.18 -0.30 11.77
N GLU A 430 1.96 0.02 13.04
CA GLU A 430 1.06 -0.74 13.90
C GLU A 430 -0.38 -0.23 13.67
N LEU A 431 -1.07 -0.81 12.69
CA LEU A 431 -2.46 -0.47 12.32
C LEU A 431 -3.52 -1.21 13.17
N GLY A 432 -3.08 -1.97 14.18
CA GLY A 432 -3.89 -2.78 15.09
C GLY A 432 -3.03 -3.47 16.15
N PRO A 433 -3.57 -4.41 16.95
CA PRO A 433 -2.76 -5.27 17.82
C PRO A 433 -2.04 -6.34 17.00
N ASP A 434 -1.17 -5.89 16.09
CA ASP A 434 -0.48 -6.77 15.15
C ASP A 434 0.94 -7.04 15.60
N ARG A 435 1.35 -8.25 15.27
CA ARG A 435 2.70 -8.74 15.50
C ARG A 435 3.58 -8.27 14.34
N PHE A 436 4.86 -8.03 14.60
CA PHE A 436 5.83 -8.04 13.51
C PHE A 436 5.75 -9.38 12.78
N ASN A 437 5.89 -9.35 11.46
CA ASN A 437 5.82 -10.56 10.63
C ASN A 437 4.51 -11.35 10.82
N GLU A 438 3.37 -10.67 11.07
CA GLU A 438 2.08 -11.35 11.18
C GLU A 438 1.72 -12.13 9.91
N GLY A 439 1.94 -11.55 8.73
CA GLY A 439 1.71 -12.25 7.47
C GLY A 439 2.55 -13.52 7.31
N LEU A 440 3.82 -13.47 7.71
CA LEU A 440 4.71 -14.64 7.77
C LEU A 440 4.11 -15.74 8.68
N PHE A 441 3.60 -15.34 9.86
CA PHE A 441 2.94 -16.26 10.78
C PHE A 441 1.67 -16.89 10.17
N VAL A 442 0.85 -16.11 9.46
CA VAL A 442 -0.37 -16.59 8.78
C VAL A 442 0.00 -17.58 7.67
N LEU A 443 1.02 -17.30 6.87
CA LEU A 443 1.43 -18.21 5.80
C LEU A 443 1.96 -19.54 6.36
N LYS A 444 2.78 -19.53 7.43
CA LYS A 444 3.21 -20.77 8.10
C LYS A 444 2.02 -21.58 8.64
N LYS A 445 0.96 -20.91 9.08
CA LYS A 445 -0.28 -21.58 9.49
C LYS A 445 -1.01 -22.22 8.31
N LEU A 446 -1.11 -21.52 7.19
CA LEU A 446 -1.68 -22.05 5.96
C LEU A 446 -0.93 -23.31 5.49
N LEU A 447 0.41 -23.26 5.42
CA LEU A 447 1.25 -24.40 5.06
C LEU A 447 1.02 -25.60 6.00
N LYS A 448 0.92 -25.35 7.31
CA LYS A 448 0.59 -26.41 8.27
C LYS A 448 -0.80 -27.01 8.04
N TYR A 449 -1.77 -26.23 7.60
CA TYR A 449 -3.13 -26.71 7.31
C TYR A 449 -3.21 -27.50 6.01
N LEU A 450 -2.34 -27.20 5.04
CA LEU A 450 -2.16 -28.01 3.84
C LEU A 450 -1.66 -29.42 4.19
N ASP A 451 -0.79 -29.58 5.19
CA ASP A 451 -0.32 -30.89 5.67
C ASP A 451 -1.40 -31.75 6.37
N LEU A 452 -2.55 -31.16 6.73
CA LEU A 452 -3.61 -31.90 7.43
C LEU A 452 -4.46 -32.68 6.42
N ASN A 453 -4.73 -33.95 6.76
CA ASN A 453 -5.82 -34.69 6.12
C ASN A 453 -7.17 -34.02 6.40
N GLU A 454 -8.19 -34.37 5.61
CA GLU A 454 -9.50 -33.73 5.69
C GLU A 454 -10.17 -33.89 7.08
N LYS A 455 -10.02 -35.07 7.69
CA LYS A 455 -10.56 -35.36 9.03
C LYS A 455 -9.96 -34.45 10.10
N ASP A 456 -8.65 -34.24 10.07
CA ASP A 456 -7.94 -33.41 11.02
C ASP A 456 -8.15 -31.92 10.75
N LEU A 457 -8.27 -31.51 9.48
CA LEU A 457 -8.66 -30.15 9.09
C LEU A 457 -10.07 -29.82 9.58
N ASN A 458 -11.03 -30.73 9.38
CA ASN A 458 -12.41 -30.59 9.89
C ASN A 458 -12.46 -30.57 11.42
N ARG A 459 -11.62 -31.37 12.09
CA ARG A 459 -11.49 -31.33 13.56
C ARG A 459 -10.93 -29.99 14.03
N GLU A 460 -9.94 -29.45 13.34
CA GLU A 460 -9.37 -28.15 13.70
C GLU A 460 -10.40 -27.03 13.51
N LEU A 461 -11.15 -27.04 12.40
CA LEU A 461 -12.26 -26.13 12.15
C LEU A 461 -13.33 -26.22 13.24
N ALA A 462 -13.76 -27.43 13.61
CA ALA A 462 -14.72 -27.65 14.69
C ALA A 462 -14.19 -27.13 16.03
N ARG A 463 -12.91 -27.37 16.34
CA ARG A 463 -12.24 -26.87 17.55
C ARG A 463 -12.17 -25.34 17.59
N GLN A 464 -12.00 -24.68 16.44
CA GLN A 464 -12.01 -23.22 16.39
C GLN A 464 -13.43 -22.67 16.55
N LYS A 465 -14.44 -23.27 15.90
CA LYS A 465 -15.86 -22.94 16.10
C LYS A 465 -16.29 -23.10 17.57
N GLU A 466 -15.92 -24.21 18.21
CA GLU A 466 -16.24 -24.45 19.62
C GLU A 466 -15.57 -23.40 20.53
N LYS A 467 -14.32 -23.00 20.25
CA LYS A 467 -13.65 -21.92 21.00
C LYS A 467 -14.35 -20.58 20.80
N LEU A 468 -14.83 -20.30 19.60
CA LEU A 468 -15.62 -19.10 19.31
C LEU A 468 -16.90 -19.11 20.15
N GLU A 469 -17.64 -20.21 20.15
CA GLU A 469 -18.87 -20.41 20.94
C GLU A 469 -18.63 -20.33 22.46
N GLN A 470 -17.61 -21.01 23.00
CA GLN A 470 -17.24 -20.94 24.42
C GLN A 470 -16.87 -19.51 24.86
N ASN A 471 -16.24 -18.73 23.97
CA ASN A 471 -15.95 -17.32 24.26
C ASN A 471 -17.22 -16.46 24.23
N LEU A 472 -18.19 -16.77 23.35
CA LEU A 472 -19.51 -16.16 23.35
C LEU A 472 -20.31 -16.51 24.62
N ASP A 473 -20.14 -17.71 25.18
CA ASP A 473 -20.79 -18.10 26.45
C ASP A 473 -20.13 -17.48 27.68
N LYS A 474 -18.79 -17.40 27.73
CA LYS A 474 -18.08 -16.60 28.75
C LYS A 474 -18.50 -15.12 28.72
N LYS A 475 -18.86 -14.62 27.53
CA LYS A 475 -19.46 -13.29 27.33
C LYS A 475 -20.87 -13.19 27.93
N ARG A 476 -21.74 -14.20 27.79
CA ARG A 476 -23.06 -14.24 28.44
C ARG A 476 -22.95 -14.23 29.97
N LEU A 477 -22.01 -15.00 30.53
CA LEU A 477 -21.69 -14.99 31.96
C LEU A 477 -21.19 -13.61 32.44
N LYS A 478 -20.36 -12.94 31.64
CA LYS A 478 -19.84 -11.58 31.91
C LYS A 478 -20.96 -10.53 31.92
N GLU A 479 -21.92 -10.62 31.00
CA GLU A 479 -23.08 -9.70 30.94
C GLU A 479 -23.93 -9.78 32.23
N ASN A 480 -23.97 -10.93 32.88
CA ASN A 480 -24.70 -11.17 34.15
C ASN A 480 -23.92 -10.82 35.43
N THR A 481 -22.67 -10.35 35.34
CA THR A 481 -21.82 -10.02 36.51
C THR A 481 -21.79 -8.49 36.74
N PRO A 482 -21.96 -7.95 37.97
CA PRO A 482 -21.97 -6.49 38.23
C PRO A 482 -20.72 -5.75 37.73
N PHE A 483 -20.86 -4.51 37.27
CA PHE A 483 -19.74 -3.72 36.70
C PHE A 483 -18.57 -3.51 37.67
N THR A 484 -18.87 -3.38 38.96
CA THR A 484 -17.92 -3.08 40.05
C THR A 484 -16.97 -4.23 40.40
N SER A 485 -17.29 -5.46 40.00
CA SER A 485 -16.47 -6.66 40.26
C SER A 485 -15.69 -7.13 39.02
N ARG A 486 -15.70 -6.35 37.93
CA ARG A 486 -15.02 -6.69 36.68
C ARG A 486 -13.59 -6.14 36.65
N PRO A 487 -12.55 -6.92 36.29
CA PRO A 487 -11.22 -6.38 36.02
C PRO A 487 -11.28 -5.39 34.83
N ILE A 488 -10.40 -4.38 34.76
CA ILE A 488 -10.46 -3.26 33.79
C ILE A 488 -10.58 -3.74 32.33
N ILE A 489 -9.86 -4.80 31.94
CA ILE A 489 -9.96 -5.42 30.60
C ILE A 489 -11.36 -6.00 30.32
N ALA A 490 -12.08 -6.41 31.36
CA ALA A 490 -13.45 -6.89 31.30
C ALA A 490 -14.50 -5.77 31.31
N THR A 491 -14.13 -4.48 31.33
CA THR A 491 -15.09 -3.36 31.21
C THR A 491 -15.26 -2.85 29.78
N LEU A 492 -14.47 -3.37 28.83
CA LEU A 492 -14.58 -3.04 27.40
C LEU A 492 -15.96 -3.46 26.84
N PRO A 493 -16.70 -2.57 26.13
CA PRO A 493 -18.05 -2.81 25.58
C PRO A 493 -18.22 -4.07 24.70
N ARG A 494 -19.49 -4.45 24.45
CA ARG A 494 -19.99 -5.62 23.71
C ARG A 494 -19.30 -5.95 22.37
N GLN A 495 -18.70 -4.95 21.70
CA GLN A 495 -18.03 -5.07 20.39
C GLN A 495 -16.49 -4.96 20.47
N THR A 496 -15.91 -4.56 21.60
CA THR A 496 -14.45 -4.50 21.83
C THR A 496 -13.85 -5.79 22.37
N SER A 497 -14.47 -6.94 22.06
CA SER A 497 -13.84 -8.23 22.28
C SER A 497 -13.79 -9.04 20.99
N LEU A 498 -13.62 -8.35 19.86
CA LEU A 498 -13.32 -8.91 18.53
C LEU A 498 -12.01 -9.72 18.49
N LEU A 499 -11.23 -9.74 19.58
CA LEU A 499 -10.08 -10.62 19.80
C LEU A 499 -10.39 -12.14 19.77
N VAL A 500 -11.59 -12.56 19.35
CA VAL A 500 -11.90 -13.97 19.10
C VAL A 500 -11.44 -14.37 17.68
N ARG A 501 -10.11 -14.37 17.53
CA ARG A 501 -9.25 -15.18 16.63
C ARG A 501 -9.88 -15.77 15.35
N ALA A 502 -9.87 -14.99 14.27
CA ALA A 502 -9.11 -15.16 13.01
C ALA A 502 -8.55 -16.52 12.51
N LYS A 503 -8.71 -17.65 13.19
CA LYS A 503 -8.17 -18.93 12.68
C LYS A 503 -9.10 -19.59 11.66
N ASP A 504 -10.37 -19.22 11.67
CA ASP A 504 -11.38 -19.79 10.78
C ASP A 504 -11.19 -19.36 9.33
N PHE A 505 -10.72 -18.12 9.08
CA PHE A 505 -10.58 -17.63 7.71
C PHE A 505 -9.55 -18.43 6.92
N ILE A 506 -8.40 -18.80 7.50
CA ILE A 506 -7.34 -19.52 6.77
C ILE A 506 -7.87 -20.86 6.25
N ILE A 507 -8.58 -21.61 7.09
CA ILE A 507 -9.16 -22.90 6.70
C ILE A 507 -10.31 -22.71 5.71
N LYS A 508 -11.13 -21.66 5.89
CA LYS A 508 -12.23 -21.33 5.00
C LYS A 508 -11.73 -20.98 3.60
N GLU A 509 -10.77 -20.07 3.49
CA GLU A 509 -10.14 -19.63 2.24
C GLU A 509 -9.44 -20.80 1.55
N LEU A 510 -8.68 -21.61 2.31
CA LEU A 510 -8.06 -22.82 1.77
C LEU A 510 -9.11 -23.75 1.15
N LYS A 511 -10.22 -24.01 1.87
CA LYS A 511 -11.31 -24.85 1.36
C LYS A 511 -11.93 -24.26 0.10
N GLU A 512 -12.27 -22.98 0.13
CA GLU A 512 -12.86 -22.28 -1.01
C GLU A 512 -11.99 -22.40 -2.27
N VAL A 513 -10.67 -22.21 -2.13
CA VAL A 513 -9.73 -22.32 -3.24
C VAL A 513 -9.60 -23.78 -3.71
N THR A 514 -9.47 -24.74 -2.80
CA THR A 514 -9.40 -26.17 -3.16
C THR A 514 -10.69 -26.69 -3.81
N GLU A 515 -11.86 -26.18 -3.41
CA GLU A 515 -13.15 -26.51 -4.03
C GLU A 515 -13.29 -25.91 -5.43
N LYS A 516 -12.70 -24.72 -5.64
CA LYS A 516 -12.72 -24.03 -6.93
C LYS A 516 -11.71 -24.60 -7.94
N LEU A 517 -10.74 -25.42 -7.56
CA LEU A 517 -9.66 -25.87 -8.48
C LEU A 517 -9.70 -27.37 -8.71
N GLU A 518 -10.06 -27.77 -9.93
CA GLU A 518 -9.94 -29.17 -10.36
C GLU A 518 -8.49 -29.46 -10.74
N GLY A 519 -7.89 -30.51 -10.17
CA GLY A 519 -6.57 -31.02 -10.56
C GLY A 519 -5.35 -30.41 -9.87
N ILE A 520 -5.50 -29.37 -9.04
CA ILE A 520 -4.41 -28.86 -8.19
C ILE A 520 -4.55 -29.45 -6.78
N ASP A 521 -3.59 -30.29 -6.40
CA ASP A 521 -3.57 -30.89 -5.06
C ASP A 521 -2.89 -30.00 -4.01
N LYS A 522 -2.97 -30.41 -2.74
CA LYS A 522 -2.39 -29.67 -1.62
C LYS A 522 -0.87 -29.61 -1.65
N GLU A 523 -0.19 -30.61 -2.21
CA GLU A 523 1.27 -30.64 -2.29
C GLU A 523 1.76 -29.67 -3.36
N GLN A 524 1.09 -29.60 -4.52
CA GLN A 524 1.33 -28.59 -5.54
C GLN A 524 1.08 -27.19 -5.00
N MET A 525 -0.03 -26.97 -4.27
CA MET A 525 -0.28 -25.68 -3.63
C MET A 525 0.83 -25.30 -2.66
N LYS A 526 1.24 -26.24 -1.80
CA LYS A 526 2.31 -26.01 -0.82
C LYS A 526 3.63 -25.69 -1.49
N GLY A 527 4.01 -26.44 -2.53
CA GLY A 527 5.20 -26.18 -3.33
C GLY A 527 5.18 -24.78 -3.93
N TYR A 528 4.08 -24.41 -4.59
CA TYR A 528 3.90 -23.08 -5.15
C TYR A 528 4.04 -21.97 -4.09
N LEU A 529 3.36 -22.10 -2.96
CA LEU A 529 3.42 -21.10 -1.88
C LEU A 529 4.83 -20.94 -1.29
N ILE A 530 5.61 -22.02 -1.21
CA ILE A 530 6.98 -21.97 -0.70
C ILE A 530 7.91 -21.31 -1.72
N GLU A 531 7.73 -21.59 -3.00
CA GLU A 531 8.65 -21.15 -4.04
C GLU A 531 8.30 -19.78 -4.63
N ASN A 532 7.05 -19.33 -4.50
CA ASN A 532 6.55 -18.16 -5.22
C ASN A 532 5.94 -17.07 -4.31
N THR A 533 6.11 -17.17 -2.99
CA THR A 533 5.67 -16.13 -2.05
C THR A 533 6.85 -15.51 -1.32
N ILE A 534 7.02 -14.20 -1.49
CA ILE A 534 8.16 -13.43 -0.98
C ILE A 534 7.66 -12.42 0.05
N PHE A 535 8.32 -12.38 1.22
CA PHE A 535 8.15 -11.34 2.21
C PHE A 535 9.41 -10.47 2.23
N PRO A 536 9.50 -9.43 1.39
CA PRO A 536 10.70 -8.62 1.31
C PRO A 536 10.93 -7.88 2.61
N LYS A 537 12.18 -7.82 3.05
CA LYS A 537 12.60 -6.94 4.14
C LYS A 537 12.61 -5.49 3.67
N ILE A 538 12.57 -4.56 4.61
CA ILE A 538 12.68 -3.14 4.28
C ILE A 538 14.12 -2.85 3.82
N GLY A 539 14.24 -2.17 2.68
CA GLY A 539 15.50 -1.97 1.98
C GLY A 539 15.93 -3.16 1.12
N GLU A 540 15.18 -4.27 1.11
CA GLU A 540 15.50 -5.41 0.24
C GLU A 540 15.14 -5.12 -1.21
N ARG A 541 16.14 -5.30 -2.08
CA ARG A 541 15.98 -5.27 -3.52
C ARG A 541 15.76 -6.70 -4.04
N LEU A 542 14.81 -6.81 -4.96
CA LEU A 542 14.44 -8.03 -5.66
C LEU A 542 14.56 -7.79 -7.17
N ASN A 543 15.68 -8.19 -7.77
CA ASN A 543 15.81 -8.33 -9.23
C ASN A 543 15.36 -9.72 -9.70
N ASP A 544 15.40 -9.98 -11.00
CA ASP A 544 15.01 -11.26 -11.61
C ASP A 544 15.62 -12.49 -10.92
N GLU A 545 16.94 -12.49 -10.71
CA GLU A 545 17.65 -13.60 -10.07
C GLU A 545 17.23 -13.78 -8.61
N GLN A 546 17.08 -12.67 -7.88
CA GLN A 546 16.67 -12.69 -6.48
C GLN A 546 15.22 -13.15 -6.35
N VAL A 547 14.32 -12.76 -7.24
CA VAL A 547 12.92 -13.21 -7.23
C VAL A 547 12.86 -14.73 -7.44
N VAL A 548 13.55 -15.25 -8.45
CA VAL A 548 13.58 -16.70 -8.74
C VAL A 548 14.19 -17.51 -7.59
N ASN A 549 15.20 -16.96 -6.92
CA ASN A 549 15.88 -17.64 -5.81
C ASN A 549 15.23 -17.38 -4.44
N SER A 550 14.27 -16.46 -4.34
CA SER A 550 13.60 -16.10 -3.09
C SER A 550 12.60 -17.18 -2.69
N LYS A 551 13.08 -18.18 -1.96
CA LYS A 551 12.22 -19.19 -1.36
C LYS A 551 11.75 -18.74 0.02
N PHE A 552 10.48 -19.01 0.30
CA PHE A 552 9.93 -18.84 1.61
C PHE A 552 10.64 -19.76 2.60
N ASP A 553 11.31 -19.17 3.60
CA ASP A 553 11.97 -19.95 4.65
C ASP A 553 10.92 -20.54 5.61
N VAL A 554 10.63 -21.82 5.42
CA VAL A 554 9.72 -22.59 6.26
C VAL A 554 10.24 -22.70 7.70
N GLU A 555 11.57 -22.73 7.90
CA GLU A 555 12.25 -22.95 9.19
C GLU A 555 12.45 -21.67 10.03
N SER A 556 12.52 -20.48 9.40
CA SER A 556 12.85 -19.15 10.00
C SER A 556 11.99 -18.62 11.17
N VAL A 557 11.04 -19.38 11.71
CA VAL A 557 10.28 -18.95 12.90
C VAL A 557 10.25 -20.10 13.87
N GLN A 558 11.11 -20.01 14.90
CA GLN A 558 11.19 -20.99 15.97
C GLN A 558 9.79 -21.35 16.51
N LYS A 559 9.59 -22.65 16.76
CA LYS A 559 8.43 -23.22 17.44
C LYS A 559 8.03 -22.38 18.67
N TYR A 560 6.91 -21.65 18.59
CA TYR A 560 6.10 -21.33 19.79
C TYR A 560 5.24 -22.53 20.22
N SER A 561 5.71 -23.76 19.98
CA SER A 561 5.17 -24.98 20.57
C SER A 561 6.15 -25.53 21.61
N GLY A 562 6.54 -24.68 22.55
CA GLY A 562 7.12 -25.12 23.81
C GLY A 562 6.19 -24.69 24.92
N LYS A 563 5.38 -25.62 25.46
CA LYS A 563 5.19 -25.57 26.91
C LYS A 563 6.60 -25.70 27.46
N SER A 564 7.15 -24.64 28.04
CA SER A 564 8.35 -24.77 28.85
C SER A 564 7.97 -25.65 30.05
N SER A 565 8.13 -26.95 29.89
CA SER A 565 8.30 -27.86 31.02
C SER A 565 9.66 -27.53 31.62
N GLY A 566 9.67 -26.51 32.47
CA GLY A 566 10.87 -26.00 33.10
C GLY A 566 10.46 -24.97 34.14
N HIS A 567 10.19 -25.44 35.35
CA HIS A 567 10.33 -24.61 36.54
C HIS A 567 11.76 -24.05 36.51
N SER A 568 11.91 -22.77 36.20
CA SER A 568 13.09 -22.01 36.61
C SER A 568 12.59 -20.72 37.24
N GLN A 569 12.93 -20.59 38.52
CA GLN A 569 12.65 -19.42 39.34
C GLN A 569 13.28 -18.20 38.68
N ILE A 570 12.45 -17.23 38.30
CA ILE A 570 12.93 -15.90 37.93
C ILE A 570 13.16 -15.14 39.24
N ASN A 571 14.43 -14.98 39.61
CA ASN A 571 14.84 -13.94 40.54
C ASN A 571 14.78 -12.59 39.82
N CYS A 572 13.98 -11.67 40.36
CA CYS A 572 13.91 -10.28 39.94
C CYS A 572 15.21 -9.54 40.25
N TYR A 573 15.65 -8.69 39.31
CA TYR A 573 16.35 -7.43 39.58
C TYR A 573 15.83 -6.36 38.63
#